data_AF-A0A345WNP3-F1
#
_entry.id   AF-A0A345WNP3-F1
#
_cell.length_a   1.000
_cell.length_b   1.000
_cell.length_c   1.000
_cell.angle_alpha   90.00
_cell.angle_beta   90.00
_cell.angle_gamma   90.00
#
_symmetry.space_group_name_H-M   'P 1'
#
loop_
_entity.id
_entity.type
_entity.pdbx_description
1 polymer ?
#
loop_
_entity_poly.entity_id
_entity_poly.type
_entity_poly.pdbx_seq_one_letter_code
_entity_poly.pdbx_strand_id
1 'polypeptide(L)'
;MLIALMLQAAQPPAAAFDHPWLRIGRSPALTGVSEEITVARMWDGEGPARRSVDWARLIRHDRRGGRRTTTTFYAQALTCPALGALPTAVAAFPMPHAISPDTPTDIVLDGVGYTATLDAGYGERPSTMTVESNVDTPLADWVEARFASLQPCWTPA
;
A
#
# COMPACT_ATOMS: atom_id res chain seq x y z
N MET A 1 -42.94 3.26 1.72
CA MET A 1 -41.97 3.99 0.86
C MET A 1 -40.61 3.89 1.56
N LEU A 2 -39.78 2.92 1.18
CA LEU A 2 -38.45 2.72 1.78
C LEU A 2 -37.48 3.71 1.13
N ILE A 3 -36.94 4.64 1.91
CA ILE A 3 -35.82 5.50 1.52
C ILE A 3 -34.57 4.62 1.57
N ALA A 4 -34.07 4.21 0.40
CA ALA A 4 -32.74 3.64 0.28
C ALA A 4 -31.73 4.77 0.48
N LEU A 5 -31.17 4.89 1.69
CA LEU A 5 -29.97 5.70 1.91
C LEU A 5 -28.84 5.05 1.11
N MET A 6 -28.49 5.64 -0.03
CA MET A 6 -27.20 5.37 -0.65
C MET A 6 -26.13 5.93 0.29
N LEU A 7 -25.44 5.05 1.00
CA LEU A 7 -24.21 5.38 1.70
C LEU A 7 -23.18 5.75 0.62
N GLN A 8 -23.07 7.04 0.33
CA GLN A 8 -22.03 7.54 -0.55
C GLN A 8 -20.71 7.36 0.20
N ALA A 9 -19.88 6.42 -0.26
CA ALA A 9 -18.57 6.20 0.34
C ALA A 9 -17.78 7.50 0.25
N ALA A 10 -17.46 8.10 1.40
CA ALA A 10 -16.65 9.31 1.44
C ALA A 10 -15.34 9.03 0.71
N GLN A 11 -15.02 9.85 -0.29
CA GLN A 11 -13.75 9.76 -0.99
C GLN A 11 -12.74 10.64 -0.25
N PRO A 12 -11.52 10.16 -0.01
CA PRO A 12 -10.51 10.99 0.61
C PRO A 12 -10.03 12.06 -0.36
N PRO A 13 -9.69 13.27 0.13
CA PRO A 13 -9.06 14.29 -0.72
C PRO A 13 -7.74 13.76 -1.29
N ALA A 14 -7.50 13.92 -2.59
CA ALA A 14 -6.33 13.36 -3.27
C ALA A 14 -4.99 13.81 -2.65
N ALA A 15 -4.91 15.06 -2.17
CA ALA A 15 -3.74 15.64 -1.50
C ALA A 15 -3.36 14.92 -0.20
N ALA A 16 -4.27 14.15 0.40
CA ALA A 16 -3.96 13.38 1.59
C ALA A 16 -2.89 12.31 1.37
N PHE A 17 -2.66 11.89 0.12
CA PHE A 17 -1.66 10.89 -0.23
C PHE A 17 -0.31 11.50 -0.63
N ASP A 18 -0.12 12.81 -0.46
CA ASP A 18 1.17 13.50 -0.71
C ASP A 18 2.21 13.18 0.36
N HIS A 19 1.76 12.84 1.57
CA HIS A 19 2.60 12.42 2.69
C HIS A 19 2.19 11.03 3.23
N PRO A 20 2.36 9.97 2.44
CA PRO A 20 2.02 8.63 2.88
C PRO A 20 3.12 8.07 3.77
N TRP A 21 2.71 7.38 4.84
CA TRP A 21 3.65 6.73 5.77
C TRP A 21 3.99 5.30 5.32
N LEU A 22 3.26 4.76 4.34
CA LEU A 22 3.51 3.45 3.74
C LEU A 22 3.12 3.43 2.25
N ARG A 23 3.96 2.82 1.43
CA ARG A 23 3.66 2.40 0.05
C ARG A 23 4.14 0.96 -0.12
N ILE A 24 3.31 0.11 -0.69
CA ILE A 24 3.69 -1.26 -1.03
C ILE A 24 3.26 -1.56 -2.45
N GLY A 25 4.10 -2.27 -3.20
CA GLY A 25 3.88 -2.48 -4.63
C GLY A 25 4.22 -3.89 -5.06
N ARG A 26 3.53 -4.33 -6.11
CA ARG A 26 3.86 -5.54 -6.87
C ARG A 26 3.75 -5.28 -8.36
N SER A 27 4.72 -5.77 -9.11
CA SER A 27 4.82 -5.58 -10.56
C SER A 27 5.25 -6.88 -11.24
N PRO A 28 4.30 -7.73 -11.64
CA PRO A 28 4.61 -8.94 -12.40
C PRO A 28 5.24 -8.59 -13.75
N ALA A 29 6.42 -9.15 -14.03
CA ALA A 29 7.12 -8.95 -15.28
C ALA A 29 6.24 -9.37 -16.46
N LEU A 30 6.40 -8.68 -17.60
CA LEU A 30 5.78 -9.00 -18.90
C LEU A 30 4.23 -8.92 -18.95
N THR A 31 3.54 -8.69 -17.84
CA THR A 31 2.06 -8.57 -17.81
C THR A 31 1.57 -7.17 -18.22
N GLY A 32 2.43 -6.16 -18.11
CA GLY A 32 2.03 -4.76 -18.24
C GLY A 32 1.16 -4.26 -17.08
N VAL A 33 0.98 -5.06 -16.02
CA VAL A 33 0.20 -4.71 -14.83
C VAL A 33 1.13 -4.35 -13.69
N SER A 34 0.82 -3.26 -12.98
CA SER A 34 1.45 -2.93 -11.71
C SER A 34 0.40 -2.46 -10.72
N GLU A 35 0.58 -2.80 -9.45
CA GLU A 35 -0.33 -2.41 -8.38
C GLU A 35 0.45 -1.78 -7.23
N GLU A 36 -0.06 -0.69 -6.69
CA GLU A 36 0.51 0.00 -5.54
C GLU A 36 -0.60 0.32 -4.53
N ILE A 37 -0.37 -0.04 -3.26
CA ILE A 37 -1.17 0.41 -2.12
C ILE A 37 -0.40 1.54 -1.43
N THR A 38 -0.98 2.73 -1.43
CA THR A 38 -0.50 3.89 -0.67
C THR A 38 -1.35 4.03 0.59
N VAL A 39 -0.74 4.25 1.76
CA VAL A 39 -1.45 4.50 3.02
C VAL A 39 -1.02 5.82 3.63
N ALA A 40 -2.01 6.61 4.03
CA ALA A 40 -1.80 7.91 4.63
C ALA A 40 -2.76 8.12 5.82
N ARG A 41 -2.32 8.96 6.76
CA ARG A 41 -3.13 9.36 7.91
C ARG A 41 -3.82 10.68 7.62
N MET A 42 -5.14 10.69 7.71
CA MET A 42 -5.97 11.87 7.50
C MET A 42 -6.68 12.29 8.76
N TRP A 43 -7.08 13.56 8.81
CA TRP A 43 -8.03 14.04 9.80
C TRP A 43 -9.44 13.91 9.25
N ASP A 44 -10.30 13.23 10.01
CA ASP A 44 -11.74 13.10 9.78
C ASP A 44 -12.51 13.90 10.83
N GLY A 45 -13.63 14.50 10.44
CA GLY A 45 -14.47 15.36 11.27
C GLY A 45 -13.94 16.79 11.48
N GLU A 46 -14.80 17.62 12.09
CA GLU A 46 -14.52 19.03 12.39
C GLU A 46 -14.56 19.31 13.90
N GLY A 47 -13.86 20.37 14.32
CA GLY A 47 -13.86 20.84 15.70
C GLY A 47 -13.43 19.77 16.71
N PRO A 48 -14.10 19.63 17.87
CA PRO A 48 -13.72 18.68 18.92
C PRO A 48 -13.94 17.21 18.54
N ALA A 49 -14.66 16.91 17.44
CA ALA A 49 -14.83 15.54 16.94
C ALA A 49 -13.73 15.12 15.94
N ARG A 50 -12.75 16.01 15.67
CA ARG A 50 -11.65 15.76 14.75
C ARG A 50 -10.78 14.60 15.26
N ARG A 51 -10.63 13.56 14.44
CA ARG A 51 -9.83 12.36 14.74
C ARG A 51 -8.92 12.01 13.58
N SER A 52 -7.81 11.35 13.85
CA SER A 52 -6.97 10.79 12.79
C SER A 52 -7.48 9.42 12.37
N VAL A 53 -7.57 9.18 11.06
CA VAL A 53 -8.02 7.92 10.45
C VAL A 53 -7.05 7.56 9.33
N ASP A 54 -6.59 6.32 9.33
CA ASP A 54 -5.77 5.81 8.22
C ASP A 54 -6.67 5.44 7.04
N TRP A 55 -6.25 5.88 5.85
CA TRP A 55 -6.86 5.51 4.58
C TRP A 55 -5.81 4.87 3.68
N ALA A 56 -6.28 3.96 2.83
CA ALA A 56 -5.50 3.35 1.80
C ALA A 56 -6.06 3.69 0.42
N ARG A 57 -5.16 3.79 -0.55
CA ARG A 57 -5.45 3.93 -1.98
C ARG A 57 -4.73 2.81 -2.72
N LEU A 58 -5.48 2.01 -3.47
CA LEU A 58 -4.92 1.05 -4.41
C LEU A 58 -4.96 1.65 -5.81
N ILE A 59 -3.81 1.79 -6.45
CA ILE A 59 -3.69 2.16 -7.86
C ILE A 59 -3.27 0.91 -8.64
N ARG A 60 -4.09 0.52 -9.62
CA ARG A 60 -3.75 -0.51 -10.61
C ARG A 60 -3.49 0.16 -11.95
N HIS A 61 -2.27 0.01 -12.45
CA HIS A 61 -1.94 0.32 -13.84
C HIS A 61 -2.02 -0.95 -14.68
N ASP A 62 -2.67 -0.87 -15.83
CA ASP A 62 -2.72 -1.94 -16.83
C ASP A 62 -2.29 -1.36 -18.19
N ARG A 63 -1.27 -1.97 -18.79
CA ARG A 63 -0.77 -1.66 -20.13
C ARG A 63 -0.99 -2.85 -21.05
N ARG A 64 -2.18 -2.93 -21.65
CA ARG A 64 -2.52 -3.91 -22.70
C ARG A 64 -2.66 -3.23 -24.05
N GLY A 65 -2.04 -3.80 -25.09
CA GLY A 65 -2.21 -3.35 -26.47
C GLY A 65 -1.79 -1.89 -26.74
N GLY A 66 -0.79 -1.38 -26.01
CA GLY A 66 -0.31 0.01 -26.14
C GLY A 66 -1.16 1.06 -25.43
N ARG A 67 -2.27 0.69 -24.77
CA ARG A 67 -3.10 1.60 -23.98
C ARG A 67 -2.79 1.45 -22.49
N ARG A 68 -2.63 2.57 -21.78
CA ARG A 68 -2.52 2.60 -20.32
C ARG A 68 -3.87 2.90 -19.70
N THR A 69 -4.35 2.03 -18.83
CA THR A 69 -5.53 2.23 -17.99
C THR A 69 -5.06 2.33 -16.53
N THR A 70 -5.64 3.27 -15.79
CA THR A 70 -5.40 3.41 -14.34
C THR A 70 -6.73 3.26 -13.63
N THR A 71 -6.81 2.33 -12.69
CA THR A 71 -7.98 2.16 -11.80
C THR A 71 -7.55 2.49 -10.38
N THR A 72 -8.39 3.25 -9.67
CA THR A 72 -8.13 3.65 -8.29
C THR A 72 -9.24 3.11 -7.40
N PHE A 73 -8.84 2.58 -6.25
CA PHE A 73 -9.74 2.13 -5.19
C PHE A 73 -9.33 2.75 -3.86
N TYR A 74 -10.27 2.86 -2.94
CA TYR A 74 -10.06 3.40 -1.60
C TYR A 74 -10.51 2.43 -0.51
N ALA A 75 -9.91 2.57 0.66
CA ALA A 75 -10.36 1.93 1.89
C ALA A 75 -10.05 2.85 3.08
N GLN A 76 -10.84 2.75 4.16
CA GLN A 76 -10.65 3.49 5.40
C GLN A 76 -10.61 2.54 6.60
N ALA A 77 -9.76 2.83 7.58
CA ALA A 77 -9.55 1.96 8.74
C ALA A 77 -10.84 1.77 9.59
N LEU A 78 -11.74 2.75 9.57
CA LEU A 78 -13.02 2.69 10.30
C LEU A 78 -13.97 1.61 9.79
N THR A 79 -13.90 1.26 8.50
CA THR A 79 -14.75 0.23 7.88
C THR A 79 -13.95 -0.98 7.40
N CYS A 80 -12.62 -0.97 7.59
CA CYS A 80 -11.72 -2.05 7.21
C CYS A 80 -10.79 -2.41 8.37
N PRO A 81 -11.12 -3.42 9.18
CA PRO A 81 -10.27 -3.87 10.28
C PRO A 81 -8.86 -4.28 9.84
N ALA A 82 -8.71 -4.83 8.63
CA ALA A 82 -7.41 -5.19 8.07
C ALA A 82 -6.49 -3.97 7.85
N LEU A 83 -7.06 -2.82 7.47
CA LEU A 83 -6.31 -1.56 7.38
C LEU A 83 -5.99 -1.01 8.77
N GLY A 84 -6.89 -1.13 9.73
CA GLY A 84 -6.62 -0.77 11.13
C GLY A 84 -5.49 -1.58 11.78
N ALA A 85 -5.28 -2.82 11.36
CA ALA A 85 -4.19 -3.69 11.84
C ALA A 85 -2.83 -3.42 11.15
N LEU A 86 -2.79 -2.56 10.13
CA LEU A 86 -1.61 -2.36 9.31
C LEU A 86 -0.41 -1.77 10.08
N PRO A 87 -0.55 -0.82 11.03
CA PRO A 87 0.56 -0.34 11.83
C PRO A 87 1.29 -1.47 12.59
N THR A 88 0.53 -2.44 13.14
CA THR A 88 1.11 -3.62 13.80
C THR A 88 1.82 -4.53 12.80
N ALA A 89 1.27 -4.71 11.60
CA ALA A 89 1.91 -5.50 10.55
C ALA A 89 3.21 -4.86 10.03
N VAL A 90 3.28 -3.52 10.00
CA VAL A 90 4.50 -2.76 9.65
C VAL A 90 5.53 -2.81 10.77
N ALA A 91 5.11 -2.84 12.04
CA ALA A 91 6.05 -3.08 13.14
C ALA A 91 6.71 -4.47 13.07
N ALA A 92 6.05 -5.45 12.44
CA ALA A 92 6.58 -6.78 12.16
C ALA A 92 7.21 -6.92 10.75
N PHE A 93 7.54 -5.80 10.10
CA PHE A 93 8.12 -5.81 8.76
C PHE A 93 9.46 -6.58 8.72
N PRO A 94 9.68 -7.45 7.72
CA PRO A 94 10.93 -8.20 7.59
C PRO A 94 12.08 -7.25 7.23
N MET A 95 12.89 -6.89 8.22
CA MET A 95 14.02 -5.99 8.01
C MET A 95 15.13 -6.67 7.18
N PRO A 96 15.64 -6.01 6.13
CA PRO A 96 16.77 -6.52 5.39
C PRO A 96 18.02 -6.53 6.27
N HIS A 97 18.95 -7.45 5.99
CA HIS A 97 20.28 -7.46 6.60
C HIS A 97 21.33 -7.06 5.56
N ALA A 98 22.43 -6.46 6.01
CA ALA A 98 23.54 -6.13 5.14
C ALA A 98 24.20 -7.42 4.62
N ILE A 99 24.54 -7.44 3.33
CA ILE A 99 25.29 -8.51 2.66
C ILE A 99 26.65 -8.00 2.19
N SER A 100 27.61 -8.90 2.03
CA SER A 100 28.92 -8.57 1.44
C SER A 100 28.74 -8.18 -0.04
N PRO A 101 29.51 -7.23 -0.59
CA PRO A 101 29.53 -6.94 -2.03
C PRO A 101 29.83 -8.17 -2.91
N ASP A 102 30.57 -9.15 -2.37
CA ASP A 102 30.91 -10.39 -3.06
C ASP A 102 29.74 -11.41 -3.10
N THR A 103 28.61 -11.08 -2.46
CA THR A 103 27.42 -11.92 -2.48
C THR A 103 26.82 -11.87 -3.89
N PRO A 104 26.65 -13.02 -4.57
CA PRO A 104 26.00 -13.06 -5.87
C PRO A 104 24.62 -12.38 -5.81
N THR A 105 24.37 -11.47 -6.75
CA THR A 105 23.05 -10.85 -6.92
C THR A 105 22.35 -11.56 -8.08
N ASP A 106 21.32 -12.34 -7.75
CA ASP A 106 20.50 -12.97 -8.77
C ASP A 106 19.59 -11.90 -9.40
N ILE A 107 19.79 -11.65 -10.70
CA ILE A 107 18.88 -10.81 -11.49
C ILE A 107 17.77 -11.72 -12.00
N VAL A 108 16.60 -11.65 -11.35
CA VAL A 108 15.40 -12.37 -11.80
C VAL A 108 14.70 -11.54 -12.88
N LEU A 109 14.64 -12.06 -14.10
CA LEU A 109 14.09 -11.36 -15.28
C LEU A 109 12.63 -11.71 -15.57
N ASP A 110 12.10 -12.78 -14.98
CA ASP A 110 10.80 -13.40 -15.29
C ASP A 110 9.84 -13.53 -14.09
N GLY A 111 10.10 -12.77 -13.02
CA GLY A 111 9.35 -12.84 -11.77
C GLY A 111 8.38 -11.66 -11.51
N VAL A 112 8.02 -11.50 -10.25
CA VAL A 112 7.28 -10.34 -9.72
C VAL A 112 8.24 -9.50 -8.88
N GLY A 113 8.36 -8.21 -9.22
CA GLY A 113 9.07 -7.25 -8.39
C GLY A 113 8.17 -6.75 -7.26
N TYR A 114 8.68 -6.76 -6.04
CA TYR A 114 7.99 -6.28 -4.84
C TYR A 114 8.73 -5.10 -4.23
N THR A 115 7.98 -4.07 -3.84
CA THR A 115 8.53 -2.87 -3.20
C THR A 115 7.77 -2.54 -1.93
N ALA A 116 8.48 -2.02 -0.94
CA ALA A 116 7.89 -1.39 0.23
C ALA A 116 8.69 -0.14 0.59
N THR A 117 7.99 0.99 0.69
CA THR A 117 8.51 2.26 1.20
C THR A 117 7.73 2.61 2.46
N LEU A 118 8.42 2.85 3.57
CA LEU A 118 7.79 3.17 4.85
C LEU A 118 8.57 4.26 5.59
N ASP A 119 7.83 5.05 6.38
CA ASP A 119 8.44 5.96 7.34
C ASP A 119 9.19 5.15 8.39
N ALA A 120 10.47 5.46 8.57
CA ALA A 120 11.38 4.79 9.48
C ALA A 120 11.98 5.80 10.47
N GLY A 121 12.46 5.29 11.61
CA GLY A 121 13.21 6.09 12.58
C GLY A 121 14.61 5.52 12.76
N TYR A 122 15.63 6.37 12.73
CA TYR A 122 16.97 6.02 13.20
C TYR A 122 17.27 6.84 14.46
N GLY A 123 16.97 6.27 15.62
CA GLY A 123 16.86 7.04 16.87
C GLY A 123 15.69 8.02 16.79
N GLU A 124 15.93 9.29 17.15
CA GLU A 124 14.93 10.36 17.10
C GLU A 124 14.75 10.99 15.70
N ARG A 125 15.48 10.51 14.69
CA ARG A 125 15.46 11.12 13.36
C ARG A 125 14.49 10.39 12.43
N PRO A 126 13.48 11.10 11.88
CA PRO A 126 12.63 10.53 10.84
C PRO A 126 13.44 10.28 9.58
N SER A 127 13.15 9.17 8.93
CA SER A 127 13.75 8.74 7.67
C SER A 127 12.71 7.98 6.85
N THR A 128 13.08 7.59 5.64
CA THR A 128 12.27 6.74 4.78
C THR A 128 13.13 5.55 4.40
N MET A 129 12.59 4.35 4.57
CA MET A 129 13.23 3.12 4.13
C MET A 129 12.48 2.59 2.91
N THR A 130 13.21 2.32 1.83
CA THR A 130 12.70 1.58 0.68
C THR A 130 13.41 0.25 0.59
N VAL A 131 12.63 -0.83 0.47
CA VAL A 131 13.12 -2.19 0.27
C VAL A 131 12.50 -2.73 -1.00
N GLU A 132 13.33 -3.36 -1.82
CA GLU A 132 12.94 -3.97 -3.08
C GLU A 132 13.44 -5.42 -3.10
N SER A 133 12.65 -6.31 -3.68
CA SER A 133 12.98 -7.72 -3.78
C SER A 133 12.18 -8.39 -4.91
N ASN A 134 12.42 -9.67 -5.12
CA ASN A 134 11.69 -10.51 -6.06
C ASN A 134 10.85 -11.57 -5.34
N VAL A 135 10.26 -12.46 -6.14
CA VAL A 135 9.57 -13.67 -5.67
C VAL A 135 10.42 -14.49 -4.70
N ASP A 136 9.75 -15.32 -3.88
CA ASP A 136 10.39 -16.23 -2.92
C ASP A 136 11.24 -15.52 -1.86
N THR A 137 10.87 -14.29 -1.51
CA THR A 137 11.50 -13.51 -0.43
C THR A 137 10.51 -13.19 0.69
N PRO A 138 10.98 -12.93 1.92
CA PRO A 138 10.10 -12.49 3.01
C PRO A 138 9.32 -11.21 2.70
N LEU A 139 9.87 -10.32 1.86
CA LEU A 139 9.16 -9.12 1.43
C LEU A 139 7.99 -9.47 0.49
N ALA A 140 8.19 -10.40 -0.45
CA ALA A 140 7.12 -10.88 -1.33
C ALA A 140 5.94 -11.42 -0.51
N ASP A 141 6.21 -12.33 0.44
CA ASP A 141 5.18 -12.91 1.31
C ASP A 141 4.46 -11.84 2.12
N TRP A 142 5.20 -10.87 2.67
CA TRP A 142 4.62 -9.80 3.47
C TRP A 142 3.72 -8.88 2.62
N VAL A 143 4.15 -8.50 1.42
CA VAL A 143 3.36 -7.66 0.49
C VAL A 143 2.11 -8.40 0.03
N GLU A 144 2.24 -9.65 -0.43
CA GLU A 144 1.10 -10.47 -0.87
C GLU A 144 0.08 -10.66 0.25
N ALA A 145 0.52 -10.90 1.48
CA ALA A 145 -0.37 -10.99 2.64
C ALA A 145 -1.14 -9.68 2.88
N ARG A 146 -0.53 -8.51 2.66
CA ARG A 146 -1.23 -7.22 2.79
C ARG A 146 -2.26 -7.02 1.69
N PHE A 147 -1.88 -7.27 0.43
CA PHE A 147 -2.79 -7.22 -0.71
C PHE A 147 -4.00 -8.14 -0.51
N ALA A 148 -3.78 -9.37 -0.08
CA ALA A 148 -4.84 -10.33 0.23
C ALA A 148 -5.74 -9.85 1.39
N SER A 149 -5.14 -9.37 2.49
CA SER A 149 -5.90 -8.93 3.67
C SER A 149 -6.79 -7.71 3.40
N LEU A 150 -6.38 -6.83 2.49
CA LEU A 150 -7.11 -5.61 2.15
C LEU A 150 -8.10 -5.79 1.00
N GLN A 151 -8.02 -6.91 0.26
CA GLN A 151 -8.86 -7.19 -0.90
C GLN A 151 -10.37 -7.00 -0.65
N PRO A 152 -10.95 -7.40 0.50
CA PRO A 152 -12.38 -7.21 0.78
C PRO A 152 -12.78 -5.75 1.05
N CYS A 153 -11.82 -4.85 1.28
CA CYS A 153 -12.08 -3.50 1.76
C CYS A 153 -12.20 -2.46 0.64
N TRP A 154 -11.80 -2.81 -0.59
CA TRP A 154 -11.68 -1.85 -1.67
C TRP A 154 -13.03 -1.39 -2.20
N THR A 155 -13.24 -0.07 -2.19
CA THR A 155 -14.33 0.59 -2.90
C THR A 155 -13.80 1.32 -4.13
N PRO A 156 -14.46 1.22 -5.29
CA PRO A 156 -14.04 1.97 -6.48
C PRO A 156 -14.13 3.48 -6.24
N ALA A 157 -13.19 4.21 -6.85
CA ALA A 157 -13.25 5.68 -6.99
C ALA A 157 -14.38 6.13 -7.92
#